data_AF-Q5BRF9-F1
#
_entry.id   AF-Q5BRF9-F1
#
_cell.length_a   1.000
_cell.length_b   1.000
_cell.length_c   1.000
_cell.angle_alpha   90.00
_cell.angle_beta   90.00
_cell.angle_gamma   90.00
#
_symmetry.space_group_name_H-M   'P 1'
#
loop_
_entity.id
_entity.type
_entity.pdbx_description
1 polymer ?
#
loop_
_entity_poly.entity_id
_entity_poly.type
_entity_poly.pdbx_seq_one_letter_code
_entity_poly.pdbx_strand_id
1 'polypeptide(L)' 'MTEVTDENDVVVTIGVCAMAKKAMSKPMKEILRRMDKFQHIKIIIGDEKLILD' A
#
# COMPACT_ATOMS: atom_id res chain seq x y z
N MET A 1 31.42 0.70 -0.99
CA MET A 1 30.53 0.33 -2.10
C MET A 1 29.42 1.36 -2.06
N THR A 2 29.60 2.44 -2.81
CA THR A 2 28.73 3.62 -2.78
C THR A 2 27.46 3.24 -3.53
N GLU A 3 26.35 3.11 -2.80
CA GLU A 3 25.04 2.88 -3.40
C GLU A 3 24.66 4.13 -4.17
N VAL A 4 24.54 3.97 -5.48
CA VAL A 4 24.05 4.98 -6.40
C VAL A 4 22.59 5.21 -6.02
N THR A 5 22.28 6.32 -5.38
CA THR A 5 20.91 6.79 -5.23
C THR A 5 20.47 7.26 -6.61
N ASP A 6 19.81 6.39 -7.36
CA ASP A 6 19.12 6.78 -8.58
C ASP A 6 18.05 7.80 -8.21
N GLU A 7 18.22 9.01 -8.72
CA GLU A 7 17.39 10.19 -8.49
C GLU A 7 15.95 10.06 -9.06
N ASN A 8 15.55 8.88 -9.56
CA ASN A 8 14.21 8.59 -10.10
C ASN A 8 13.58 7.27 -9.60
N ASP A 9 13.81 6.84 -8.35
CA ASP A 9 13.01 5.76 -7.75
C ASP A 9 11.58 6.25 -7.48
N VAL A 10 10.75 6.27 -8.54
CA VAL A 10 9.36 6.72 -8.48
C VAL A 10 8.53 5.67 -7.75
N VAL A 11 8.39 5.84 -6.44
CA VAL A 11 7.52 5.00 -5.62
C VAL A 11 6.06 5.44 -5.78
N VAL A 12 5.25 4.58 -6.37
CA VAL A 12 3.80 4.77 -6.50
C VAL A 12 3.13 4.41 -5.18
N THR A 13 2.52 5.39 -4.53
CA THR A 13 1.76 5.16 -3.29
C THR A 13 0.31 4.85 -3.61
N ILE A 14 -0.20 3.72 -3.10
CA ILE A 14 -1.56 3.26 -3.27
C ILE A 14 -2.27 3.30 -1.92
N GLY A 15 -3.25 4.19 -1.81
CA GLY A 15 -4.13 4.27 -0.65
C GLY A 15 -5.36 3.37 -0.79
N VAL A 16 -5.62 2.54 0.22
CA VAL A 16 -6.86 1.76 0.34
C VAL A 16 -7.77 2.45 1.35
N CYS A 17 -8.82 3.11 0.85
CA CYS A 17 -9.83 3.77 1.67
C CYS A 17 -11.12 2.93 1.64
N ALA A 18 -11.32 2.11 2.67
CA ALA A 18 -12.52 1.32 2.86
C ALA A 18 -12.69 0.98 4.34
N MET A 19 -13.93 0.73 4.78
CA MET A 19 -14.20 0.17 6.12
C MET A 19 -13.32 -1.07 6.35
N ALA A 20 -12.82 -1.26 7.58
CA ALA A 20 -11.96 -2.35 8.02
C ALA A 20 -12.51 -3.72 7.63
N LYS A 21 -13.84 -3.91 7.68
CA LYS A 21 -14.46 -5.16 7.23
C LYS A 21 -14.13 -5.50 5.77
N LYS A 22 -13.98 -4.50 4.91
CA LYS A 22 -13.61 -4.64 3.49
C LYS A 22 -12.09 -4.64 3.31
N ALA A 23 -11.38 -3.68 3.93
CA ALA A 23 -9.94 -3.54 3.84
C ALA A 23 -9.17 -4.76 4.39
N MET A 24 -9.69 -5.40 5.44
CA MET A 24 -9.07 -6.57 6.10
C MET A 24 -9.71 -7.90 5.70
N SER A 25 -10.59 -7.91 4.70
CA SER A 25 -11.20 -9.14 4.19
C SER A 25 -10.15 -10.09 3.61
N LYS A 26 -10.39 -11.41 3.70
CA LYS A 26 -9.53 -12.43 3.07
C LYS A 26 -9.19 -12.13 1.60
N PRO A 27 -10.15 -11.77 0.72
CA PRO A 27 -9.82 -11.44 -0.67
C PRO A 27 -8.94 -10.20 -0.79
N MET A 28 -9.20 -9.14 0.00
CA MET A 28 -8.39 -7.93 -0.04
C MET A 28 -6.94 -8.20 0.37
N LYS A 29 -6.73 -8.91 1.48
CA LYS A 29 -5.38 -9.26 1.95
C LYS A 29 -4.57 -10.02 0.92
N GLU A 30 -5.21 -10.92 0.18
CA GLU A 30 -4.55 -11.69 -0.87
C GLU A 30 -4.20 -10.82 -2.10
N ILE A 31 -5.03 -9.82 -2.44
CA ILE A 31 -4.70 -8.83 -3.47
C ILE A 31 -3.51 -7.97 -3.02
N LEU A 32 -3.56 -7.43 -1.81
CA LEU A 32 -2.48 -6.58 -1.28
C LEU A 32 -1.16 -7.34 -1.18
N ARG A 33 -1.17 -8.61 -0.77
CA ARG A 33 0.02 -9.47 -0.77
C ARG A 33 0.62 -9.68 -2.17
N ARG A 34 -0.20 -9.66 -3.23
CA ARG A 34 0.30 -9.71 -4.61
C ARG A 34 0.87 -8.38 -5.06
N MET A 35 0.26 -7.27 -4.65
CA MET A 35 0.73 -5.91 -4.94
C MET A 35 2.01 -5.54 -4.18
N ASP A 36 2.23 -6.13 -3.01
CA ASP A 36 3.46 -5.97 -2.21
C ASP A 36 4.72 -6.55 -2.90
N LYS A 37 4.55 -7.38 -3.93
CA LYS A 37 5.67 -7.92 -4.73
C LYS A 37 6.31 -6.89 -5.67
N PHE A 38 5.69 -5.74 -5.86
CA PHE A 38 6.18 -4.69 -6.75
C PHE A 38 7.13 -3.76 -5.96
N GLN A 39 8.38 -3.68 -6.40
CA GLN A 39 9.44 -2.95 -5.67
C GLN A 39 9.18 -1.45 -5.52
N HIS A 40 8.42 -0.85 -6.44
CA HIS A 40 8.12 0.58 -6.46
C HIS A 40 6.70 0.90 -6.01
N ILE A 41 6.01 -0.02 -5.33
CA ILE A 41 4.65 0.21 -4.84
C ILE A 41 4.65 0.24 -3.31
N LYS A 42 4.10 1.32 -2.76
CA LYS A 42 3.84 1.46 -1.32
C LYS A 42 2.35 1.44 -1.06
N ILE A 43 1.88 0.51 -0.24
CA ILE A 43 0.46 0.37 0.10
C ILE A 43 0.20 1.01 1.46
N ILE A 44 -0.85 1.83 1.56
CA ILE A 44 -1.32 2.43 2.81
C ILE A 44 -2.79 2.07 2.98
N ILE A 45 -3.14 1.42 4.09
CA ILE A 45 -4.54 1.14 4.45
C ILE A 45 -4.99 2.24 5.41
N GLY A 46 -6.06 2.95 5.04
CA GLY A 46 -6.65 3.99 5.89
C GLY A 46 -7.30 3.39 7.13
N ASP A 47 -7.09 4.02 8.28
CA ASP A 47 -7.78 3.67 9.53
C ASP A 47 -9.26 4.06 9.43
N GLU A 48 -10.16 3.20 9.91
CA GLU A 48 -11.61 3.50 9.92
C GLU A 48 -11.92 4.81 10.63
N LYS A 49 -11.19 5.14 11.70
CA LYS A 49 -11.40 6.40 12.42
C LYS A 49 -11.08 7.61 11.53
N LEU A 50 -9.98 7.54 10.76
CA LEU A 50 -9.61 8.59 9.82
C LEU A 50 -10.59 8.69 8.63
N ILE A 51 -11.20 7.58 8.23
CA ILE A 51 -12.16 7.56 7.10
C ILE A 51 -13.51 8.17 7.49
N LEU A 52 -13.87 8.11 8.78
CA LEU A 52 -15.18 8.49 9.30
C LEU A 52 -15.20 9.83 10.06
N ASP A 53 -14.06 10.32 10.53
CA ASP A 53 -13.88 11.68 11.08
C ASP A 53 -13.96 12.75 9.97
#